data_AF-A0A8T3XM31-F1
#
_entry.id   AF-A0A8T3XM31-F1
#
_cell.length_a   1.000
_cell.length_b   1.000
_cell.length_c   1.000
_cell.angle_alpha   90.00
_cell.angle_beta   90.00
_cell.angle_gamma   90.00
#
_symmetry.space_group_name_H-M   'P 1'
#
loop_
_entity.id
_entity.type
_entity.pdbx_description
1 polymer ?
#
loop_
_entity_poly.entity_id
_entity_poly.type
_entity_poly.pdbx_seq_one_letter_code
_entity_poly.pdbx_strand_id
1 'polypeptide(L)' 'MLICGIDESRRGPVLGVMVMCGAMIEESNLPKLIKLKPKDSKLLTREERE' A
#
# COMPACT_ATOMS: atom_id res chain seq x y z
N MET A 1 12.86 13.49 -7.78
CA MET A 1 11.96 12.77 -8.71
C MET A 1 10.64 12.45 -7.99
N LEU A 2 9.54 12.26 -8.73
CA LEU A 2 8.32 11.68 -8.17
C LEU A 2 8.33 10.16 -8.40
N ILE A 3 7.97 9.39 -7.38
CA ILE A 3 7.89 7.93 -7.43
C ILE A 3 6.43 7.55 -7.23
N CYS A 4 5.89 6.73 -8.14
CA CYS A 4 4.53 6.21 -8.04
C CYS A 4 4.57 4.68 -7.89
N GLY A 5 3.81 4.16 -6.93
CA GLY A 5 3.52 2.74 -6.77
C GLY A 5 2.03 2.47 -7.01
N ILE A 6 1.71 1.37 -7.67
CA ILE A 6 0.34 0.95 -7.98
C ILE A 6 0.17 -0.49 -7.50
N ASP A 7 -0.96 -0.78 -6.86
CA ASP A 7 -1.32 -2.12 -6.42
C ASP A 7 -2.84 -2.30 -6.41
N GLU A 8 -3.30 -3.54 -6.46
CA GLU A 8 -4.72 -3.91 -6.42
C GLU A 8 -5.04 -4.88 -5.27
N SER A 9 -6.30 -4.88 -4.85
CA SER A 9 -6.81 -5.82 -3.86
C SER A 9 -8.10 -6.48 -4.33
N ARG A 10 -8.34 -7.70 -3.83
CA ARG A 10 -9.55 -8.52 -4.07
C ARG A 10 -9.71 -8.99 -5.53
N ARG A 11 -8.63 -9.48 -6.15
CA ARG A 11 -8.70 -10.12 -7.48
C ARG A 11 -9.37 -11.50 -7.50
N GLY A 12 -9.20 -12.29 -6.45
CA GLY A 12 -9.67 -13.68 -6.38
C GLY A 12 -11.11 -13.93 -5.89
N PRO A 13 -11.72 -13.10 -5.03
CA PRO A 13 -13.08 -13.34 -4.54
C PRO A 13 -14.14 -13.43 -5.64
N VAL A 14 -15.14 -14.31 -5.44
CA VAL A 14 -16.31 -14.43 -6.33
C VAL A 14 -17.27 -13.25 -6.19
N LEU A 15 -17.32 -12.66 -4.99
CA LEU A 15 -18.20 -11.55 -4.65
C LEU A 15 -17.39 -10.35 -4.15
N GLY A 16 -17.89 -9.15 -4.47
CA GLY A 16 -17.33 -7.88 -4.02
C GLY A 16 -16.56 -7.13 -5.10
N VAL A 17 -16.14 -5.90 -4.78
CA VAL A 17 -15.41 -5.02 -5.69
C VAL A 17 -13.90 -5.23 -5.58
N MET A 18 -13.22 -5.16 -6.71
CA MET A 18 -11.77 -4.98 -6.78
C MET A 18 -11.45 -3.50 -6.52
N VAL A 19 -10.38 -3.24 -5.79
CA VAL A 19 -9.90 -1.88 -5.51
C VAL A 19 -8.49 -1.74 -6.06
N MET A 20 -8.22 -0.65 -6.79
CA MET A 20 -6.88 -0.27 -7.22
C MET A 20 -6.46 1.02 -6.52
N CYS A 21 -5.20 1.10 -6.09
CA CYS A 21 -4.63 2.27 -5.45
C CYS A 21 -3.33 2.69 -6.15
N GLY A 22 -3.20 3.99 -6.43
CA GLY A 22 -1.95 4.61 -6.82
C GLY A 22 -1.47 5.54 -5.71
N ALA A 23 -0.25 5.36 -5.23
CA ALA A 23 0.38 6.22 -4.23
C ALA A 23 1.62 6.87 -4.83
N MET A 24 1.68 8.20 -4.77
CA MET A 24 2.80 8.99 -5.28
C MET A 24 3.49 9.73 -4.14
N ILE A 25 4.82 9.67 -4.13
CA ILE A 25 5.65 10.38 -3.18
C ILE A 25 6.78 11.11 -3.89
N GLU A 26 7.26 12.19 -3.27
CA GLU A 26 8.58 12.71 -3.62
C GLU A 26 9.66 11.73 -3.13
N GLU A 27 10.68 11.53 -3.96
CA GLU A 27 11.85 10.70 -3.64
C GLU A 27 12.54 11.14 -2.34
N SER A 28 12.53 12.44 -2.03
CA SER A 28 13.02 13.01 -0.77
C SER A 28 12.33 12.41 0.48
N ASN A 29 11.09 11.93 0.34
CA ASN A 29 10.29 11.33 1.40
C ASN A 29 10.39 9.79 1.45
N LEU A 30 11.09 9.16 0.51
CA LEU A 30 11.25 7.70 0.49
C LEU A 30 11.85 7.12 1.80
N PRO A 31 12.82 7.76 2.47
CA PRO A 31 13.32 7.27 3.75
C PRO A 31 12.25 7.25 4.86
N LYS A 32 11.27 8.17 4.81
CA LYS A 32 10.15 8.17 5.77
C LYS A 32 9.25 6.97 5.52
N LEU A 33 8.96 6.65 4.26
CA LEU A 33 8.19 5.47 3.89
C LEU A 33 8.88 4.16 4.33
N ILE A 34 10.20 4.05 4.15
CA ILE A 34 10.96 2.86 4.59
C ILE A 34 10.88 2.69 6.11
N LYS A 35 10.96 3.78 6.88
CA LYS A 35 10.86 3.75 8.35
C LYS A 35 9.52 3.23 8.86
N LEU A 36 8.44 3.39 8.09
CA LEU A 36 7.12 2.83 8.42
C LEU A 36 7.03 1.30 8.26
N LYS A 37 8.07 0.65 7.73
CA LYS A 37 8.11 -0.80 7.47
C LYS A 37 6.86 -1.34 6.74
N PRO A 38 6.44 -0.74 5.62
CA PRO A 38 5.21 -1.11 4.91
C PRO A 38 5.20 -2.56 4.41
N LYS A 39 6.36 -3.20 4.27
CA LYS A 39 6.47 -4.63 3.89
C LYS A 39 5.85 -5.56 4.93
N ASP A 40 5.87 -5.18 6.20
CA ASP A 40 5.36 -6.00 7.30
C ASP A 40 3.84 -5.82 7.48
N SER A 41 3.23 -4.88 6.75
CA SER A 41 1.80 -4.54 6.84
C SER A 41 0.85 -5.73 6.60
N LYS A 42 1.31 -6.76 5.88
CA LYS A 42 0.55 -7.99 5.63
C LYS A 42 0.35 -8.85 6.88
N LEU A 43 1.20 -8.68 7.90
CA LEU A 43 1.12 -9.40 9.18
C LEU A 43 0.23 -8.69 10.20
N LEU A 44 -0.07 -7.41 9.97
CA LEU A 44 -0.92 -6.60 10.86
C LEU A 44 -2.38 -7.03 10.79
N THR A 45 -3.10 -6.86 11.91
CA THR A 45 -4.56 -6.94 11.92
C THR A 45 -5.15 -5.84 11.06
N ARG A 46 -6.48 -5.91 10.85
CA ARG A 46 -7.16 -4.87 10.08
C ARG A 46 -7.12 -3.53 10.82
N GLU A 47 -7.39 -3.56 12.12
CA GLU A 47 -7.43 -2.40 12.99
C GLU A 47 -6.06 -1.73 13.14
N GLU A 48 -4.97 -2.51 13.08
CA GLU A 48 -3.59 -1.99 13.10
C GLU A 48 -3.15 -1.37 11.76
N ARG A 49 -3.82 -1.72 10.65
CA ARG A 49 -3.48 -1.24 9.30
C ARG A 49 -4.21 0.05 8.93
N GLU A 50 -5.41 0.26 9.48
CA GLU A 50 -6.21 1.48 9.32
C GLU A 50 -5.57 2.66 10.05
#